data_AF-A0A4Q3YH78-F1
#
_entry.id   AF-A0A4Q3YH78-F1
#
_cell.length_a   1.000
_cell.length_b   1.000
_cell.length_c   1.000
_cell.angle_alpha   90.00
_cell.angle_beta   90.00
_cell.angle_gamma   90.00
#
_symmetry.space_group_name_H-M   'P 1'
#
loop_
_entity.id
_entity.type
_entity.pdbx_description
1 polymer ?
#
loop_
_entity_poly.entity_id
_entity_poly.type
_entity_poly.pdbx_seq_one_letter_code
_entity_poly.pdbx_strand_id
1 'polypeptide(L)' 'LHEKGLVPDVKLPVKVLGNGDIAKKFTIHAGWFSKTAVEKIGNAGGTVLNEKGEAFAFPKPKPKFAKPAKK' A
#
# COMPACT_ATOMS: atom_id res chain seq x y z
N LEU A 1 -3.94 -11.58 -11.30
CA LEU A 1 -3.07 -10.71 -12.14
C LEU A 1 -2.25 -11.52 -13.13
N HIS A 2 -1.63 -12.61 -12.68
CA HIS A 2 -0.86 -13.53 -13.53
C HIS A 2 -1.68 -14.12 -14.68
N GLU A 3 -2.90 -14.59 -14.42
CA GLU A 3 -3.80 -15.13 -15.46
C GLU A 3 -4.19 -14.11 -16.54
N LYS A 4 -4.12 -12.81 -16.20
CA LYS A 4 -4.37 -11.71 -17.14
C LYS A 4 -3.10 -11.21 -17.82
N GLY A 5 -1.95 -11.85 -17.58
CA GLY A 5 -0.64 -11.46 -18.13
C GLY A 5 -0.10 -10.12 -17.62
N LEU A 6 -0.68 -9.56 -16.56
CA LEU A 6 -0.32 -8.22 -16.08
C LEU A 6 0.90 -8.21 -15.16
N VAL A 7 1.27 -9.36 -14.61
CA VAL A 7 2.42 -9.52 -13.72
C VAL A 7 3.31 -10.63 -14.28
N PRO A 8 4.60 -10.35 -14.50
CA PRO A 8 5.51 -11.29 -15.14
C PRO A 8 5.97 -12.43 -14.23
N ASP A 9 6.06 -12.19 -12.91
CA ASP A 9 6.53 -13.18 -11.94
C ASP A 9 5.64 -13.21 -10.69
N VAL A 10 5.24 -14.40 -10.28
CA VAL A 10 4.32 -14.63 -9.16
C VAL A 10 5.05 -14.75 -7.82
N LYS A 11 6.37 -14.96 -7.83
CA LYS A 11 7.18 -15.11 -6.61
C LYS A 11 7.51 -13.75 -5.99
N LEU A 12 7.48 -12.68 -6.76
CA LEU A 12 7.73 -11.32 -6.28
C LEU A 12 6.44 -10.66 -5.75
N PRO A 13 6.50 -10.03 -4.56
CA PRO A 13 5.37 -9.30 -4.02
C PRO A 13 5.09 -8.04 -4.85
N VAL A 14 3.81 -7.74 -5.05
CA VAL A 14 3.37 -6.58 -5.83
C VAL A 14 3.17 -5.34 -4.96
N LYS A 15 3.48 -4.18 -5.54
CA LYS A 15 3.21 -2.86 -4.93
C LYS A 15 2.14 -2.11 -5.70
N VAL A 16 1.11 -1.65 -4.99
CA VAL A 16 0.01 -0.86 -5.59
C VAL A 16 0.36 0.63 -5.57
N LEU A 17 0.19 1.27 -6.72
CA LEU A 17 0.42 2.70 -6.93
C LEU A 17 -0.90 3.43 -7.22
N GLY A 18 -1.02 4.66 -6.76
CA GLY A 18 -2.26 5.46 -6.85
C GLY A 18 -2.39 6.31 -8.12
N ASN A 19 -2.09 5.76 -9.30
CA ASN A 19 -2.24 6.49 -10.56
C ASN A 19 -3.65 6.26 -11.14
N GLY A 20 -4.34 7.34 -11.54
CA GLY A 20 -5.73 7.29 -12.02
C GLY A 20 -6.80 7.44 -10.93
N ASP A 21 -8.05 7.35 -11.34
CA ASP A 21 -9.25 7.47 -10.49
C ASP A 21 -9.90 6.10 -10.25
N ILE A 22 -10.53 5.92 -9.09
CA ILE A 22 -11.16 4.66 -8.68
C ILE A 22 -12.65 4.92 -8.44
N ALA A 23 -13.48 4.53 -9.41
CA ALA A 23 -14.95 4.70 -9.32
C ALA A 23 -15.68 3.53 -8.63
N LYS A 24 -15.01 2.39 -8.43
CA LYS A 24 -15.61 1.15 -7.90
C LYS A 24 -14.94 0.72 -6.60
N LYS A 25 -15.74 0.19 -5.68
CA LYS A 25 -15.30 -0.34 -4.40
C LYS A 25 -14.67 -1.71 -4.58
N PHE A 26 -13.43 -1.87 -4.13
CA PHE A 26 -12.70 -3.14 -4.17
C PHE A 26 -11.92 -3.37 -2.88
N THR A 27 -11.73 -4.65 -2.57
CA THR A 27 -10.79 -5.12 -1.55
C THR A 27 -9.52 -5.59 -2.25
N ILE A 28 -8.39 -4.95 -1.98
CA ILE A 28 -7.13 -5.20 -2.67
C ILE A 28 -6.16 -5.89 -1.71
N HIS A 29 -5.65 -7.06 -2.13
CA HIS A 29 -4.60 -7.80 -1.43
C HIS A 29 -3.27 -7.59 -2.15
N ALA A 30 -2.28 -7.04 -1.45
CA ALA A 30 -0.94 -6.81 -2.01
C ALA A 30 0.14 -6.77 -0.92
N GLY A 31 1.40 -6.94 -1.31
CA GLY A 31 2.55 -6.88 -0.38
C GLY A 31 2.83 -5.45 0.11
N TRP A 32 2.58 -4.44 -0.73
CA TRP A 32 2.82 -3.05 -0.34
C TRP A 32 1.91 -2.04 -1.07
N PHE A 33 1.69 -0.88 -0.45
CA PHE A 33 0.90 0.22 -1.02
C PHE A 33 1.66 1.55 -0.95
N SER A 34 1.49 2.43 -1.94
CA SER A 34 1.93 3.83 -1.84
C SER A 34 0.96 4.64 -0.96
N LYS A 35 1.43 5.76 -0.38
CA LYS A 35 0.57 6.68 0.39
C LYS A 35 -0.64 7.13 -0.42
N THR A 36 -0.38 7.61 -1.64
CA THR A 36 -1.40 8.04 -2.59
C THR A 36 -2.40 6.96 -2.97
N ALA A 37 -1.98 5.69 -3.02
CA ALA A 37 -2.89 4.57 -3.28
C ALA A 37 -3.83 4.35 -2.11
N VAL A 38 -3.31 4.28 -0.88
CA VAL A 38 -4.12 4.08 0.33
C VAL A 38 -5.14 5.20 0.50
N GLU A 39 -4.74 6.45 0.27
CA GLU A 39 -5.64 7.61 0.33
C GLU A 39 -6.78 7.51 -0.69
N LYS A 40 -6.46 7.19 -1.96
CA LYS A 40 -7.47 7.05 -3.01
C LYS A 40 -8.40 5.86 -2.79
N ILE A 41 -7.85 4.71 -2.38
CA ILE A 41 -8.64 3.51 -2.09
C ILE A 41 -9.57 3.78 -0.89
N GLY A 42 -9.07 4.45 0.15
CA GLY A 42 -9.89 4.87 1.29
C GLY A 42 -11.00 5.85 0.90
N ASN A 43 -10.70 6.84 0.06
CA ASN A 43 -11.70 7.80 -0.45
C ASN A 43 -12.78 7.13 -1.32
N ALA A 44 -12.41 6.10 -2.08
CA ALA A 44 -13.36 5.27 -2.82
C ALA A 44 -14.15 4.31 -1.92
N GLY A 45 -13.84 4.22 -0.62
CA GLY A 45 -14.46 3.31 0.34
C GLY A 45 -14.03 1.85 0.17
N GLY A 46 -12.85 1.61 -0.38
CA GLY A 46 -12.23 0.29 -0.52
C GLY A 46 -11.35 -0.08 0.68
N THR A 47 -10.91 -1.34 0.71
CA THR A 47 -10.08 -1.88 1.81
C THR A 47 -8.74 -2.39 1.28
N VAL A 48 -7.66 -2.03 1.96
CA VAL A 48 -6.30 -2.52 1.66
C VAL A 48 -5.88 -3.59 2.66
N LEU A 49 -5.56 -4.77 2.15
CA LEU A 49 -5.13 -5.92 2.93
C LEU A 49 -3.71 -6.33 2.52
N ASN A 50 -2.92 -6.76 3.50
CA ASN A 50 -1.61 -7.36 3.25
C ASN A 50 -1.76 -8.79 2.68
N GLU A 51 -0.65 -9.40 2.25
CA GLU A 51 -0.62 -10.78 1.73
C GLU A 51 -1.12 -11.82 2.74
N LYS A 52 -1.22 -11.47 4.02
CA LYS A 52 -1.72 -12.32 5.11
C LYS A 52 -3.17 -12.03 5.51
N GLY A 53 -3.85 -11.09 4.84
CA GLY A 53 -5.25 -10.75 5.06
C GLY A 53 -5.51 -9.73 6.18
N GLU A 54 -4.48 -9.07 6.70
CA GLU A 54 -4.62 -8.04 7.74
C GLU A 54 -4.69 -6.63 7.14
N ALA A 55 -5.28 -5.69 7.86
CA ALA A 55 -5.33 -4.29 7.46
C ALA A 55 -3.91 -3.73 7.31
N PHE A 56 -3.56 -3.23 6.13
CA PHE A 56 -2.23 -2.69 5.87
C PHE A 56 -2.04 -1.37 6.63
N ALA A 57 -1.08 -1.33 7.56
CA ALA A 57 -0.68 -0.13 8.28
C ALA A 57 0.78 0.22 7.98
N PHE A 58 1.06 1.50 7.68
CA PHE A 58 2.43 1.95 7.50
C PHE A 58 3.19 1.92 8.84
N PRO A 59 4.44 1.44 8.86
CA PRO A 59 5.27 1.50 10.07
C PRO A 59 5.45 2.96 10.49
N LYS A 60 5.35 3.22 11.79
CA LYS A 60 5.53 4.57 12.35
C LYS A 60 6.92 5.09 11.96
N PRO A 61 7.03 6.34 11.44
CA PRO A 61 8.33 6.91 11.11
C PRO A 61 9.15 7.02 12.38
N LYS A 62 10.30 6.32 12.45
CA LYS A 62 11.26 6.53 13.53
C LYS A 62 11.80 7.96 13.41
N PRO A 63 11.82 8.76 14.50
CA PRO A 63 12.36 10.11 14.44
C PRO A 63 13.83 10.04 14.03
N LYS A 64 14.18 10.70 12.93
CA LYS A 64 15.57 10.80 12.49
C LYS A 64 16.24 11.88 13.35
N PHE A 65 17.11 11.44 14.25
CA PHE A 65 17.96 12.28 15.08
C PHE A 65 17.20 13.19 16.07
N ALA A 66 17.07 12.75 17.32
CA ALA A 66 16.91 13.72 18.41
C ALA A 66 18.18 14.59 18.43
N LYS A 67 18.03 15.91 18.26
CA LYS A 67 19.15 16.86 18.36
C LYS A 67 19.86 16.61 19.71
N PRO A 68 21.20 16.47 19.77
CA PRO A 68 21.88 16.39 21.05
C PRO A 68 21.56 17.68 21.83
N ALA A 69 21.06 17.53 23.06
CA ALA A 69 20.85 18.65 23.96
C ALA A 69 22.20 19.36 24.14
N LYS A 70 22.29 20.61 23.67
CA LYS A 70 23.47 21.44 23.88
C LYS A 70 23.62 21.65 25.39
N LYS A 71 24.75 21.20 25.94
CA LYS A 71 25.27 21.67 27.23
C LYS A 71 25.95 23.01 27.04
#